data_AF-A0A7D9JDL8-F1
#
_entry.id   AF-A0A7D9JDL8-F1
#
_cell.length_a   1.000
_cell.length_b   1.000
_cell.length_c   1.000
_cell.angle_alpha   90.00
_cell.angle_beta   90.00
_cell.angle_gamma   90.00
#
_symmetry.space_group_name_H-M   'P 1'
#
loop_
_entity.id
_entity.type
_entity.pdbx_description
1 polymer ?
#
loop_
_entity_poly.entity_id
_entity_poly.type
_entity_poly.pdbx_seq_one_letter_code
_entity_poly.pdbx_strand_id
1 'polypeptide(L)'
;MFLLGLNRTCHLVVSLSISMALILPPTISNMEFHKYDEDEYPEYYRKSSDYIKGSNTDVPQPFRIGEILSITCKASYSLKDETADIKLKVRKLYRPENTHKGAKCGYQTDYNLLYCSIEETAVVGINMLIGKCFISCEADLDLSVREYTAQGPDRFYFREAYNAKTQEVEDVPSEWRKLTYKGK
;
A
#
# COMPACT_ATOMS: atom_id res chain seq x y z
N MET A 1 5.34 -30.79 0.63
CA MET A 1 5.16 -30.90 2.09
C MET A 1 5.53 -29.56 2.73
N PHE A 2 4.65 -28.56 2.62
CA PHE A 2 4.81 -27.20 3.19
C PHE A 2 3.56 -26.84 4.01
N LEU A 3 3.06 -27.83 4.74
CA LEU A 3 2.00 -27.66 5.74
C LEU A 3 2.69 -27.89 7.07
N LEU A 4 2.98 -26.81 7.80
CA LEU A 4 3.07 -26.70 9.26
C LEU A 4 3.78 -25.38 9.60
N GLY A 5 3.05 -24.45 10.22
CA GLY A 5 3.65 -23.27 10.87
C GLY A 5 3.39 -21.91 10.20
N LEU A 6 2.21 -21.65 9.63
CA LEU A 6 1.78 -20.27 9.42
C LEU A 6 1.34 -19.68 10.76
N ASN A 7 2.32 -19.20 11.55
CA ASN A 7 2.06 -18.14 12.52
C ASN A 7 1.36 -17.01 11.76
N ARG A 8 0.15 -16.63 12.19
CA ARG A 8 -0.74 -15.64 11.55
C ARG A 8 -0.23 -14.20 11.63
N THR A 9 1.07 -13.99 11.43
CA THR A 9 1.73 -12.67 11.38
C THR A 9 2.43 -12.43 10.04
N CYS A 10 2.24 -13.34 9.07
CA CYS A 10 2.79 -13.21 7.72
C CYS A 10 1.89 -12.29 6.88
N HIS A 11 2.19 -10.99 6.94
CA HIS A 11 1.64 -10.02 6.00
C HIS A 11 2.57 -9.93 4.77
N LEU A 12 2.06 -9.60 3.58
CA LEU A 12 2.88 -9.55 2.36
C LEU A 12 2.78 -8.19 1.67
N VAL A 13 3.85 -7.83 0.99
CA VAL A 13 3.91 -6.72 0.05
C VAL A 13 3.49 -7.27 -1.31
N VAL A 14 2.38 -6.77 -1.83
CA VAL A 14 1.86 -7.19 -3.12
C VAL A 14 2.01 -6.01 -4.07
N SER A 15 2.67 -6.18 -5.23
CA SER A 15 2.54 -5.20 -6.31
C SER A 15 1.16 -5.36 -6.93
N LEU A 16 0.14 -4.82 -6.27
CA LEU A 16 -1.15 -4.64 -6.89
C LEU A 16 -1.05 -3.44 -7.84
N SER A 17 -0.79 -3.72 -9.11
CA SER A 17 -1.33 -2.89 -10.20
C SER A 17 -2.83 -3.19 -10.35
N ILE A 18 -3.58 -3.13 -9.26
CA ILE A 18 -5.03 -3.05 -9.37
C ILE A 18 -5.34 -1.59 -9.62
N SER A 19 -5.95 -1.36 -10.77
CA SER A 19 -6.76 -0.19 -11.10
C SER A 19 -7.86 -0.04 -10.06
N MET A 20 -7.49 0.37 -8.87
CA MET A 20 -8.34 1.27 -8.12
C MET A 20 -8.51 2.45 -9.05
N ALA A 21 -9.75 2.88 -9.27
CA ALA A 21 -10.01 4.26 -9.62
C ALA A 21 -9.49 5.11 -8.46
N LEU A 22 -8.16 5.21 -8.34
CA LEU A 22 -7.53 6.39 -7.85
C LEU A 22 -8.18 7.48 -8.69
N ILE A 23 -8.70 8.49 -8.01
CA ILE A 23 -8.78 9.81 -8.59
C ILE A 23 -7.36 10.04 -9.09
N LEU A 24 -7.13 9.76 -10.38
CA LEU A 24 -5.91 10.15 -11.04
C LEU A 24 -5.80 11.62 -10.69
N PRO A 25 -4.66 12.11 -10.17
CA PRO A 25 -4.46 13.54 -10.17
C PRO A 25 -4.84 13.99 -11.58
N PRO A 26 -5.68 15.03 -11.73
CA PRO A 26 -6.11 15.47 -13.05
C PRO A 26 -4.86 15.46 -13.90
N THR A 27 -4.90 14.73 -15.02
CA THR A 27 -3.85 14.85 -16.03
C THR A 27 -3.57 16.34 -16.12
N ILE A 28 -2.31 16.74 -15.94
CA ILE A 28 -1.91 18.11 -16.25
C ILE A 28 -2.02 18.21 -17.77
N SER A 29 -3.25 18.18 -18.27
CA SER A 29 -3.58 18.25 -19.68
C SER A 29 -3.77 19.70 -20.11
N ASN A 30 -3.46 20.66 -19.22
CA ASN A 30 -3.27 22.07 -19.55
C ASN A 30 -2.33 22.68 -18.50
N MET A 31 -1.02 22.50 -18.65
CA MET A 31 -0.11 23.53 -18.16
C MET A 31 -0.26 24.64 -19.21
N GLU A 32 -1.08 25.66 -18.91
CA GLU A 32 -1.08 26.87 -19.73
C GLU A 32 0.37 27.36 -19.78
N PHE A 33 0.99 27.30 -20.95
CA PHE A 33 2.24 28.00 -21.20
C PHE A 33 1.94 29.48 -21.07
N HIS A 34 2.07 29.98 -19.86
CA HIS A 34 2.01 31.40 -19.62
C HIS A 34 3.21 32.00 -20.34
N LYS A 35 2.95 32.73 -21.43
CA LYS A 35 4.00 33.45 -22.14
C LYS A 35 4.37 34.65 -21.26
N TYR A 36 5.50 34.54 -20.58
CA TYR A 36 6.03 35.63 -19.76
C TYR A 36 6.68 36.67 -20.67
N ASP A 37 6.54 37.94 -20.28
CA ASP A 37 7.23 39.04 -20.96
C ASP A 37 8.75 38.94 -20.69
N GLU A 38 9.54 38.84 -21.76
CA GLU A 38 10.99 38.71 -21.69
C GLU A 38 11.66 40.03 -21.28
N ASP A 39 10.98 41.18 -21.43
CA ASP A 39 11.51 42.47 -20.96
C ASP A 39 11.38 42.61 -19.44
N GLU A 40 10.33 42.02 -18.85
CA GLU A 40 10.11 41.99 -17.39
C GLU A 40 10.89 40.85 -16.72
N TYR A 41 10.97 39.68 -17.36
CA TYR A 41 11.67 38.48 -16.87
C TYR A 41 12.71 37.94 -17.87
N PRO A 42 13.80 38.69 -18.14
CA PRO A 42 14.79 38.35 -19.18
C PRO A 42 15.53 37.03 -18.97
N GLU A 43 15.50 36.47 -17.76
CA GLU A 43 16.14 35.20 -17.42
C GLU A 43 15.15 34.04 -17.28
N TYR A 44 13.87 34.20 -17.63
CA TYR A 44 12.86 33.13 -17.54
C TYR A 44 13.21 31.90 -18.41
N TYR A 45 13.96 32.10 -19.50
CA TYR A 45 14.46 31.02 -20.36
C TYR A 45 15.26 29.95 -19.61
N ARG A 46 15.85 30.28 -18.45
CA ARG A 46 16.57 29.32 -17.60
C ARG A 46 15.64 28.32 -16.89
N LYS A 47 14.33 28.57 -16.87
CA LYS A 47 13.30 27.73 -16.22
C LYS A 47 12.29 27.14 -17.20
N SER A 48 12.18 27.69 -18.41
CA SER A 48 11.16 27.32 -19.40
C SER A 48 11.50 26.08 -20.23
N SER A 49 12.64 25.42 -19.99
CA SER A 49 12.94 24.17 -20.68
C SER A 49 12.00 23.07 -20.17
N ASP A 50 11.17 22.53 -21.07
CA ASP A 50 10.22 21.43 -20.81
C ASP A 50 10.89 20.22 -20.14
N TYR A 51 12.19 20.07 -20.35
CA TYR A 51 13.00 19.05 -19.71
C TYR A 51 13.65 19.59 -18.43
N ILE A 52 12.90 19.55 -17.33
CA ILE A 52 13.46 19.77 -15.99
C ILE A 52 14.23 18.51 -15.59
N LYS A 53 15.56 18.55 -15.73
CA LYS A 53 16.44 17.49 -15.24
C LYS A 53 16.24 17.34 -13.73
N GLY A 54 15.72 16.17 -13.31
CA GLY A 54 15.39 15.91 -11.91
C GLY A 54 13.91 16.14 -11.55
N SER A 55 13.01 16.24 -12.53
CA SER A 55 11.57 16.18 -12.22
C SER A 55 11.19 14.81 -11.64
N ASN A 56 10.43 14.83 -10.54
CA ASN A 56 9.89 13.62 -9.89
C ASN A 56 8.51 13.22 -10.44
N THR A 57 8.09 13.75 -11.60
CA THR A 57 6.79 13.42 -12.21
C THR A 57 6.63 11.94 -12.54
N ASP A 58 7.73 11.25 -12.86
CA ASP A 58 7.70 9.83 -13.28
C ASP A 58 7.98 8.85 -12.12
N VAL A 59 8.00 9.34 -10.87
CA VAL A 59 8.24 8.48 -9.71
C VAL A 59 7.04 7.52 -9.54
N PRO A 60 7.26 6.19 -9.60
CA PRO A 60 6.17 5.23 -9.45
C PRO A 60 5.62 5.25 -8.03
N GLN A 61 4.34 4.85 -7.90
CA GLN A 61 3.71 4.71 -6.59
C GLN A 61 4.40 3.63 -5.75
N PRO A 62 4.43 3.80 -4.41
CA PRO A 62 4.96 2.79 -3.52
C PRO A 62 4.15 1.48 -3.61
N PHE A 63 4.76 0.38 -3.19
CA PHE A 63 4.09 -0.91 -3.19
C PHE A 63 2.80 -0.90 -2.35
N ARG A 64 1.81 -1.64 -2.82
CA ARG A 64 0.58 -1.90 -2.09
C ARG A 64 0.85 -2.99 -1.05
N ILE A 65 0.16 -2.88 0.08
CA ILE A 65 0.37 -3.77 1.21
C ILE A 65 -0.95 -4.48 1.49
N GLY A 66 -0.87 -5.80 1.74
CA GLY A 66 -2.03 -6.63 1.94
C GLY A 66 -1.77 -7.76 2.95
N GLU A 67 -2.81 -8.12 3.69
CA GLU A 67 -2.81 -9.32 4.51
C GLU A 67 -3.39 -10.49 3.71
N ILE A 68 -2.75 -11.65 3.72
CA ILE A 68 -3.30 -12.84 3.08
C ILE A 68 -4.42 -13.41 3.95
N LEU A 69 -5.62 -13.51 3.37
CA LEU A 69 -6.75 -14.19 3.99
C LEU A 69 -6.81 -15.66 3.55
N SER A 70 -6.59 -15.93 2.27
CA SER A 70 -6.58 -17.31 1.75
C SER A 70 -5.70 -17.45 0.52
N ILE A 71 -5.22 -18.68 0.33
CA ILE A 71 -4.45 -19.11 -0.84
C ILE A 71 -5.29 -20.16 -1.56
N THR A 72 -5.58 -19.92 -2.83
CA THR A 72 -6.41 -20.80 -3.66
C THR A 72 -5.63 -21.22 -4.89
N CYS A 73 -5.71 -22.51 -5.23
CA CYS A 73 -5.09 -23.08 -6.41
C CYS A 73 -6.17 -23.85 -7.19
N LYS A 74 -6.20 -23.72 -8.52
CA LYS A 74 -7.07 -24.58 -9.33
C LYS A 74 -6.50 -26.00 -9.38
N ALA A 75 -7.35 -27.00 -9.13
CA ALA A 75 -6.98 -28.41 -9.02
C ALA A 75 -6.75 -29.12 -10.36
N SER A 76 -6.56 -28.42 -11.48
CA SER A 76 -6.20 -29.08 -12.75
C SER A 76 -4.69 -29.34 -12.76
N TYR A 77 -4.25 -30.26 -11.90
CA TYR A 77 -2.88 -30.75 -11.88
C TYR A 77 -2.77 -31.88 -12.91
N SER A 78 -2.79 -31.56 -14.20
CA SER A 78 -2.07 -32.45 -15.12
C SER A 78 -0.59 -32.23 -14.86
N LEU A 79 0.18 -33.30 -14.63
CA LEU A 79 1.65 -33.27 -14.39
C LEU A 79 2.48 -32.64 -15.54
N LYS A 80 1.80 -32.03 -16.52
CA LYS A 80 2.30 -31.41 -17.75
C LYS A 80 2.18 -29.88 -17.78
N ASP A 81 1.44 -29.24 -16.87
CA ASP A 81 1.34 -27.78 -16.85
C ASP A 81 2.43 -27.20 -15.93
N GLU A 82 3.37 -26.46 -16.53
CA GLU A 82 4.54 -25.89 -15.86
C GLU A 82 4.23 -24.70 -14.93
N THR A 83 2.97 -24.22 -14.87
CA THR A 83 2.59 -23.09 -14.02
C THR A 83 1.27 -23.33 -13.29
N ALA A 84 1.33 -23.45 -11.97
CA ALA A 84 0.12 -23.48 -11.14
C ALA A 84 -0.53 -22.08 -11.09
N ASP A 85 -1.81 -21.97 -11.46
CA ASP A 85 -2.64 -20.75 -11.29
C ASP A 85 -2.94 -20.54 -9.79
N ILE A 86 -1.96 -20.02 -9.05
CA ILE A 86 -2.06 -19.71 -7.63
C ILE A 86 -2.57 -18.28 -7.46
N LYS A 87 -3.68 -18.16 -6.73
CA LYS A 87 -4.33 -16.88 -6.42
C LYS A 87 -4.41 -16.68 -4.92
N LEU A 88 -4.13 -15.45 -4.49
CA LEU A 88 -4.18 -15.02 -3.10
C LEU A 88 -5.39 -14.09 -2.93
N LYS A 89 -6.25 -14.37 -1.95
CA LYS A 89 -7.23 -13.40 -1.47
C LYS A 89 -6.55 -12.57 -0.39
N VAL A 90 -6.41 -11.27 -0.63
CA VAL A 90 -5.75 -10.34 0.29
C VAL A 90 -6.72 -9.29 0.80
N ARG A 91 -6.58 -8.92 2.07
CA ARG A 91 -7.23 -7.76 2.68
C ARG A 91 -6.34 -6.53 2.49
N LYS A 92 -6.89 -5.44 1.99
CA LYS A 92 -6.10 -4.27 1.61
C LYS A 92 -5.67 -3.46 2.83
N LEU A 93 -4.45 -2.91 2.78
CA LEU A 93 -4.05 -1.84 3.68
C LEU A 93 -3.77 -0.57 2.87
N TYR A 94 -4.25 0.55 3.40
CA TYR A 94 -4.17 1.86 2.79
C TYR A 94 -3.03 2.66 3.42
N ARG A 95 -2.22 3.32 2.59
CA ARG A 95 -1.34 4.38 3.09
C ARG A 95 -2.15 5.67 3.28
N PRO A 96 -1.72 6.61 4.14
CA PRO A 96 -2.43 7.88 4.34
C PRO A 96 -2.74 8.63 3.04
N GLU A 97 -1.81 8.64 2.08
CA GLU A 97 -1.97 9.26 0.77
C GLU A 97 -2.97 8.54 -0.16
N ASN A 98 -3.39 7.31 0.19
CA ASN A 98 -4.39 6.56 -0.56
C ASN A 98 -5.83 6.79 -0.06
N THR A 99 -5.99 7.54 1.04
CA THR A 99 -7.31 7.92 1.55
C THR A 99 -7.88 9.13 0.79
N HIS A 100 -9.13 9.50 1.08
CA HIS A 100 -9.76 10.70 0.50
C HIS A 100 -8.98 12.00 0.80
N LYS A 101 -8.11 12.01 1.82
CA LYS A 101 -7.29 13.16 2.21
C LYS A 101 -6.14 13.44 1.23
N GLY A 102 -5.81 12.47 0.37
CA GLY A 102 -4.80 12.58 -0.68
C GLY A 102 -3.37 12.78 -0.15
N ALA A 103 -2.46 13.20 -1.04
CA ALA A 103 -1.02 13.26 -0.78
C ALA A 103 -0.63 14.14 0.42
N LYS A 104 -1.41 15.20 0.72
CA LYS A 104 -1.14 16.11 1.84
C LYS A 104 -1.17 15.41 3.20
N CYS A 105 -1.98 14.36 3.33
CA CYS A 105 -2.07 13.57 4.56
C CYS A 105 -0.76 12.82 4.85
N GLY A 106 0.00 12.49 3.81
CA GLY A 106 1.30 11.82 3.92
C GLY A 106 2.41 12.70 4.51
N TYR A 107 2.26 14.02 4.56
CA TYR A 107 3.34 14.92 4.98
C TYR A 107 3.57 14.96 6.48
N GLN A 108 2.53 14.67 7.27
CA GLN A 108 2.57 14.72 8.74
C GLN A 108 2.44 13.34 9.38
N THR A 109 2.41 12.28 8.58
CA THR A 109 2.24 10.90 9.04
C THR A 109 3.52 10.10 8.82
N ASP A 110 3.73 9.10 9.67
CA ASP A 110 4.88 8.22 9.54
C ASP A 110 4.79 7.38 8.25
N TYR A 111 5.91 7.21 7.54
CA TYR A 111 5.96 6.41 6.30
C TYR A 111 5.53 4.94 6.49
N ASN A 112 5.64 4.44 7.72
CA ASN A 112 5.30 3.07 8.09
C ASN A 112 3.88 2.92 8.64
N LEU A 113 3.10 4.02 8.73
CA LEU A 113 1.71 4.01 9.14
C LEU A 113 0.80 3.52 8.00
N LEU A 114 -0.13 2.64 8.34
CA LEU A 114 -1.17 2.14 7.46
C LEU A 114 -2.56 2.27 8.12
N TYR A 115 -3.58 2.21 7.27
CA TYR A 115 -4.98 2.05 7.65
C TYR A 115 -5.47 0.68 7.17
N CYS A 116 -6.10 -0.07 8.06
CA CYS A 116 -6.61 -1.39 7.73
C CYS A 116 -8.00 -1.29 7.09
N SER A 117 -8.27 -2.05 6.01
CA SER A 117 -9.61 -2.06 5.41
C SER A 117 -10.56 -3.01 6.16
N ILE A 118 -11.83 -2.63 6.31
CA ILE A 118 -12.83 -3.47 6.99
C ILE A 118 -13.34 -4.56 6.05
N GLU A 119 -13.92 -4.19 4.90
CA GLU A 119 -14.58 -5.14 3.98
C GLU A 119 -13.84 -5.35 2.65
N GLU A 120 -12.78 -4.58 2.39
CA GLU A 120 -12.13 -4.62 1.08
C GLU A 120 -11.11 -5.72 0.95
N THR A 121 -11.45 -6.69 0.10
CA THR A 121 -10.55 -7.76 -0.31
C THR A 121 -10.29 -7.71 -1.81
N ALA A 122 -9.10 -8.17 -2.22
CA ALA A 122 -8.69 -8.30 -3.61
C ALA A 122 -8.17 -9.71 -3.87
N VAL A 123 -8.31 -10.20 -5.10
CA VAL A 123 -7.71 -11.46 -5.54
C VAL A 123 -6.53 -11.13 -6.44
N VAL A 124 -5.35 -11.63 -6.09
CA VAL A 124 -4.09 -11.35 -6.79
C VAL A 124 -3.40 -12.64 -7.20
N GLY A 125 -2.74 -12.63 -8.36
CA GLY A 125 -1.87 -13.72 -8.75
C GLY A 125 -0.59 -13.73 -7.92
N ILE A 126 -0.02 -14.92 -7.67
CA ILE A 126 1.24 -15.05 -6.93
C ILE A 126 2.41 -14.32 -7.62
N ASN A 127 2.37 -14.17 -8.94
CA ASN A 127 3.36 -13.45 -9.75
C ASN A 127 3.40 -11.93 -9.47
N MET A 128 2.37 -11.37 -8.84
CA MET A 128 2.30 -9.97 -8.42
C MET A 128 2.87 -9.76 -7.02
N LEU A 129 3.43 -10.79 -6.40
CA LEU A 129 4.00 -10.70 -5.06
C LEU A 129 5.46 -10.28 -5.15
N ILE A 130 5.83 -9.21 -4.45
CA ILE A 130 7.21 -8.68 -4.47
C ILE A 130 7.99 -9.19 -3.26
N GLY A 131 7.35 -9.25 -2.08
CA GLY A 131 8.04 -9.62 -0.86
C GLY A 131 7.12 -9.75 0.33
N LYS A 132 7.72 -10.04 1.49
CA LYS A 132 7.04 -10.15 2.79
C LYS A 132 7.25 -8.87 3.59
N CYS A 133 6.23 -8.47 4.36
CA CYS A 133 6.35 -7.40 5.34
C CYS A 133 5.71 -7.81 6.67
N PHE A 134 5.97 -7.05 7.73
CA PHE A 134 5.38 -7.28 9.04
C PHE A 134 4.46 -6.14 9.36
N ILE A 135 3.23 -6.46 9.73
CA ILE A 135 2.21 -5.48 10.07
C ILE A 135 1.71 -5.84 11.47
N SER A 136 1.49 -4.84 12.31
CA SER A 136 0.93 -5.04 13.64
C SER A 136 0.02 -3.88 14.02
N CYS A 137 -1.04 -4.18 14.77
CA CYS A 137 -1.85 -3.15 15.41
C CYS A 137 -1.02 -2.50 16.52
N GLU A 138 -1.00 -1.16 16.58
CA GLU A 138 -0.27 -0.44 17.63
C GLU A 138 -0.74 -0.83 19.03
N ALA A 139 -2.06 -1.01 19.21
CA ALA A 139 -2.64 -1.41 20.49
C ALA A 139 -2.19 -2.81 20.96
N ASP A 140 -1.68 -3.64 20.04
CA ASP A 140 -1.19 -5.01 20.32
C ASP A 140 0.35 -5.07 20.36
N LEU A 141 1.05 -3.92 20.42
CA LEU A 141 2.50 -3.86 20.56
C LEU A 141 2.91 -3.78 22.03
N ASP A 142 3.83 -4.64 22.45
CA ASP A 142 4.46 -4.59 23.78
C ASP A 142 5.51 -3.48 23.91
N LEU A 143 5.83 -2.80 22.79
CA LEU A 143 6.90 -1.82 22.65
C LEU A 143 6.37 -0.56 21.96
N SER A 144 7.13 0.53 22.04
CA SER A 144 6.81 1.73 21.27
C SER A 144 6.89 1.48 19.77
N VAL A 145 6.10 2.22 18.98
CA VAL A 145 6.13 2.15 17.50
C VAL A 145 7.54 2.36 16.96
N ARG A 146 8.30 3.28 17.54
CA ARG A 146 9.68 3.58 17.14
C ARG A 146 10.61 2.39 17.35
N GLU A 147 10.52 1.71 18.49
CA GLU A 147 11.32 0.52 18.75
C GLU A 147 10.90 -0.64 17.86
N TYR A 148 9.59 -0.85 17.67
CA TYR A 148 9.08 -1.89 16.77
C TYR A 148 9.58 -1.71 15.35
N THR A 149 9.51 -0.50 14.81
CA THR A 149 9.98 -0.17 13.45
C THR A 149 11.51 -0.26 13.34
N ALA A 150 12.26 0.04 14.40
CA ALA A 150 13.72 -0.07 14.42
C ALA A 150 14.24 -1.52 14.49
N GLN A 151 13.40 -2.50 14.83
CA GLN A 151 13.81 -3.92 14.90
C GLN A 151 14.18 -4.53 13.55
N GLY A 152 13.82 -3.91 12.43
CA GLY A 152 14.21 -4.41 11.11
C GLY A 152 13.42 -3.78 9.95
N PRO A 153 13.80 -4.14 8.71
CA PRO A 153 13.15 -3.64 7.50
C PRO A 153 11.71 -4.13 7.35
N ASP A 154 10.94 -3.46 6.49
CA ASP A 154 9.58 -3.84 6.07
C ASP A 154 8.58 -4.01 7.23
N ARG A 155 8.72 -3.19 8.28
CA ARG A 155 7.83 -3.16 9.45
C ARG A 155 6.88 -1.98 9.39
N PHE A 156 5.61 -2.30 9.24
CA PHE A 156 4.50 -1.36 9.21
C PHE A 156 3.60 -1.58 10.42
N TYR A 157 2.79 -0.57 10.72
CA TYR A 157 1.82 -0.64 11.79
C TYR A 157 0.56 0.12 11.42
N PHE A 158 -0.55 -0.18 12.09
CA PHE A 158 -1.81 0.55 11.93
C PHE A 158 -2.43 0.83 13.28
N ARG A 159 -3.24 1.89 13.33
CA ARG A 159 -3.94 2.35 14.54
C ARG A 159 -5.45 2.32 14.38
N GLU A 160 -5.89 2.58 13.14
CA GLU A 160 -7.29 2.82 12.80
C GLU A 160 -7.63 2.06 11.51
N ALA A 161 -8.91 1.81 11.31
CA ALA A 161 -9.45 1.27 10.08
C ALA A 161 -9.95 2.40 9.18
N TYR A 162 -9.84 2.20 7.86
CA TYR A 162 -10.40 3.12 6.88
C TYR A 162 -11.46 2.43 6.04
N ASN A 163 -12.63 3.06 5.95
CA ASN A 163 -13.74 2.62 5.13
C ASN A 163 -13.81 3.48 3.88
N ALA A 164 -13.41 2.94 2.72
CA ALA A 164 -13.39 3.72 1.49
C ALA A 164 -14.79 4.08 0.96
N LYS A 165 -15.84 3.36 1.36
CA LYS A 165 -17.22 3.64 0.95
C LYS A 165 -17.78 4.86 1.66
N THR A 166 -17.58 4.95 2.98
CA THR A 166 -18.04 6.08 3.81
C THR A 166 -17.01 7.20 3.88
N GLN A 167 -15.76 6.91 3.49
CA GLN A 167 -14.59 7.78 3.64
C GLN A 167 -14.26 8.12 5.10
N GLU A 168 -14.71 7.29 6.03
CA GLU A 168 -14.52 7.50 7.46
C GLU A 168 -13.37 6.65 8.00
N VAL A 169 -12.78 7.17 9.08
CA VAL A 169 -11.76 6.47 9.87
C VAL A 169 -12.48 5.95 11.11
N GLU A 170 -12.42 4.64 11.31
CA GLU A 170 -13.14 3.91 12.33
C GLU A 170 -12.16 3.13 13.22
N ASP A 171 -12.66 2.62 14.34
CA ASP A 171 -11.87 1.73 15.18
C ASP A 171 -11.54 0.41 14.47
N VAL A 172 -10.37 -0.14 14.80
CA VAL A 172 -9.88 -1.39 14.23
C VAL A 172 -10.85 -2.55 14.55
N PRO A 173 -11.41 -3.24 13.54
CA PRO A 173 -12.23 -4.42 13.76
C PRO A 173 -11.47 -5.51 14.53
N SER A 174 -12.16 -6.25 15.38
CA SER A 174 -11.55 -7.33 16.16
C SER A 174 -10.86 -8.41 15.32
N GLU A 175 -11.23 -8.56 14.05
CA GLU A 175 -10.60 -9.49 13.09
C GLU A 175 -9.17 -9.10 12.68
N TRP A 176 -8.78 -7.85 12.88
CA TRP A 176 -7.43 -7.34 12.61
C TRP A 176 -6.52 -7.42 13.83
N ARG A 177 -7.10 -7.53 15.03
CA ARG A 177 -6.34 -7.74 16.25
C ARG A 177 -5.75 -9.14 16.24
N LYS A 178 -4.55 -9.28 16.81
CA LYS A 178 -3.95 -10.61 16.97
C LYS A 178 -4.96 -11.50 17.71
N LEU A 179 -5.22 -12.69 17.18
CA LEU A 179 -5.87 -13.74 17.97
C LEU A 179 -4.89 -14.08 19.10
N THR A 180 -5.05 -13.43 20.25
CA THR A 180 -4.35 -13.82 21.47
C THR A 180 -4.86 -15.21 21.82
N TYR A 181 -4.15 -16.25 21.37
CA TYR A 181 -4.29 -17.56 22.00
C TYR A 181 -3.78 -17.38 23.43
N LYS A 182 -4.70 -17.11 24.36
CA LYS A 182 -4.49 -17.43 25.78
C LYS A 182 -4.32 -18.94 25.82
N GLY A 183 -3.07 -19.39 25.75
CA GLY A 183 -2.71 -20.76 26.13
C GLY A 183 -3.28 -21.01 27.52
N LYS A 184 -4.07 -22.07 27.65
CA LYS A 184 -4.44 -22.64 28.94
C LYS A 184 -3.21 -23.25 29.61
#